data_AF-A0A8X6UF30-F1
#
_entry.id   AF-A0A8X6UF30-F1
#
_cell.length_a   1.000
_cell.length_b   1.000
_cell.length_c   1.000
_cell.angle_alpha   90.00
_cell.angle_beta   90.00
_cell.angle_gamma   90.00
#
_symmetry.space_group_name_H-M   'P 1'
#
loop_
_entity.id
_entity.type
_entity.pdbx_description
1 polymer ?
#
loop_
_entity_poly.entity_id
_entity_poly.type
_entity_poly.pdbx_seq_one_letter_code
_entity_poly.pdbx_strand_id
1 'polypeptide(L)'
;GLGIRDDPVVHERDQAMEIFKETVEFENGRYVVQLPFRKSYNKLSDNYSLAKQRFQNLWRRFGHDSELYQQYREIILDYTEQGIIDEVKIETTDNELKRPVYYLPHHAEIHHRLR
;
A
#
# COMPACT_ATOMS: atom_id res chain seq x y z
N GLY A 1 -7.51 -10.76 -12.90
CA GLY A 1 -6.99 -9.81 -11.90
C GLY A 1 -7.65 -8.47 -12.11
N LEU A 2 -7.81 -7.65 -11.07
CA LEU A 2 -8.11 -6.21 -11.24
C LEU A 2 -6.86 -5.57 -11.86
N GLY A 3 -6.77 -5.68 -13.19
CA GLY A 3 -5.65 -5.15 -13.96
C GLY A 3 -5.84 -3.66 -14.17
N ILE A 4 -4.75 -2.90 -14.03
CA ILE A 4 -4.62 -1.57 -14.61
C ILE A 4 -4.89 -1.74 -16.11
N ARG A 5 -5.92 -1.07 -16.62
CA ARG A 5 -6.18 -1.00 -18.05
C ARG A 5 -5.32 0.13 -18.59
N ASP A 6 -4.44 -0.19 -19.53
CA ASP A 6 -3.62 0.80 -20.20
C ASP A 6 -4.49 1.64 -21.15
N ASP A 7 -4.73 2.89 -20.78
CA ASP A 7 -5.22 3.93 -21.67
C ASP A 7 -4.02 4.68 -22.30
N PRO A 8 -4.15 5.27 -23.50
CA PRO A 8 -3.00 5.73 -24.29
C PRO A 8 -2.14 6.83 -23.61
N VAL A 9 -0.83 6.60 -23.68
CA VAL A 9 0.24 6.99 -22.72
C VAL A 9 0.81 8.41 -22.86
N VAL A 10 0.21 9.35 -23.59
CA VAL A 10 0.95 10.56 -24.03
C VAL A 10 0.76 11.81 -23.14
N HIS A 11 0.01 11.76 -22.03
CA HIS A 11 -0.21 12.95 -21.18
C HIS A 11 -0.02 12.74 -19.66
N GLU A 12 0.27 11.52 -19.21
CA GLU A 12 0.33 11.20 -17.78
C GLU A 12 1.70 11.42 -17.16
N ARG A 13 2.77 11.16 -17.92
CA ARG A 13 4.15 11.38 -17.47
C ARG A 13 4.41 12.85 -17.18
N ASP A 14 3.89 13.72 -18.04
CA ASP A 14 4.03 15.16 -17.89
C ASP A 14 3.29 15.65 -16.64
N GLN A 15 2.06 15.17 -16.40
CA GLN A 15 1.31 15.50 -15.18
C GLN A 15 1.98 14.99 -13.90
N ALA A 16 2.49 13.76 -13.90
CA ALA A 16 3.19 13.23 -12.73
C ALA A 16 4.49 14.00 -12.44
N MET A 17 5.20 14.41 -13.49
CA MET A 17 6.41 15.22 -13.38
C MET A 17 6.10 16.63 -12.85
N GLU A 18 5.01 17.26 -13.29
CA GLU A 18 4.60 18.57 -12.76
C GLU A 18 4.19 18.46 -11.28
N ILE A 19 3.41 17.45 -10.88
CA ILE A 19 3.09 17.23 -9.45
C ILE A 19 4.37 17.02 -8.63
N PHE A 20 5.33 16.24 -9.14
CA PHE A 20 6.61 16.05 -8.46
C PHE A 20 7.33 17.39 -8.25
N LYS A 21 7.51 18.19 -9.31
CA LYS A 21 8.20 19.49 -9.22
C LYS A 21 7.49 20.47 -8.29
N GLU A 22 6.16 20.48 -8.29
CA GLU A 22 5.35 21.39 -7.49
C GLU A 22 5.30 21.02 -6.00
N THR A 23 5.43 19.72 -5.68
CA THR A 23 5.16 19.21 -4.32
C THR A 23 6.38 18.61 -3.63
N VAL A 24 7.53 18.55 -4.31
CA VAL A 24 8.77 18.08 -3.69
C VAL A 24 9.30 19.13 -2.71
N GLU A 25 9.35 18.76 -1.45
CA GLU A 25 9.84 19.59 -0.35
C GLU A 25 10.92 18.82 0.42
N PHE A 26 11.89 19.54 0.99
CA PHE A 26 12.92 18.93 1.84
C PHE A 26 12.66 19.29 3.30
N GLU A 27 12.19 18.32 4.07
CA GLU A 27 11.79 18.49 5.47
C GLU A 27 12.40 17.39 6.33
N ASN A 28 12.87 17.74 7.53
CA ASN A 28 13.41 16.78 8.51
C ASN A 28 14.46 15.81 7.94
N GLY A 29 15.30 16.28 7.00
CA GLY A 29 16.36 15.48 6.39
C GLY A 29 15.88 14.51 5.29
N ARG A 30 14.62 14.61 4.84
CA ARG A 30 14.04 13.76 3.79
C ARG A 30 13.33 14.60 2.74
N TYR A 31 13.26 14.09 1.52
CA TYR A 31 12.36 14.64 0.51
C TYR A 31 10.95 14.08 0.73
N VAL A 32 9.98 14.98 0.83
CA VAL A 32 8.55 14.67 0.89
C VAL A 32 7.95 15.10 -0.45
N VAL A 33 7.12 14.24 -1.04
CA VAL A 33 6.48 14.54 -2.32
C VAL A 33 5.05 14.01 -2.31
N GLN A 34 4.15 14.71 -2.98
CA GLN A 34 2.79 14.23 -3.17
C GLN A 34 2.77 13.07 -4.16
N LEU A 35 2.03 12.01 -3.85
CA LEU A 35 1.78 10.93 -4.80
C LEU A 35 1.01 11.48 -6.02
N PRO A 36 1.52 11.29 -7.26
CA PRO A 36 0.91 11.83 -8.47
C PRO A 36 -0.29 10.98 -8.91
N PHE A 37 -1.35 10.97 -8.10
CA PHE A 37 -2.60 10.28 -8.44
C PHE A 37 -3.24 10.91 -9.68
N ARG A 38 -3.79 10.08 -10.57
CA ARG A 38 -4.54 10.55 -11.74
C ARG A 38 -5.79 11.33 -11.28
N LYS A 39 -6.04 12.48 -11.91
CA LYS A 39 -7.21 13.34 -11.61
C LYS A 39 -8.55 12.62 -11.84
N SER A 40 -8.60 11.72 -12.83
CA SER A 40 -9.73 10.82 -13.06
C SER A 40 -9.62 9.57 -12.16
N TYR A 41 -9.74 9.75 -10.85
CA TYR A 41 -9.94 8.59 -9.99
C TYR A 41 -11.41 8.16 -10.17
N ASN A 42 -11.64 7.18 -11.05
CA ASN A 42 -12.86 6.41 -10.90
C ASN A 42 -12.79 5.77 -9.52
N LYS A 43 -13.83 5.89 -8.70
CA LYS A 43 -13.89 5.25 -7.39
C LYS A 43 -13.56 3.77 -7.59
N LEU A 44 -12.39 3.33 -7.11
CA LEU A 44 -12.04 1.91 -7.15
C LEU A 44 -13.14 1.14 -6.42
N SER A 45 -13.49 -0.03 -6.93
CA SER A 45 -14.42 -0.93 -6.25
C SER A 45 -13.88 -1.31 -4.87
N ASP A 46 -14.77 -1.51 -3.91
CA ASP A 46 -14.39 -2.10 -2.62
C ASP A 46 -13.65 -3.43 -2.84
N ASN A 47 -12.48 -3.55 -2.20
CA ASN A 47 -11.62 -4.73 -2.30
C ASN A 47 -11.47 -5.47 -0.96
N TYR A 48 -12.24 -5.11 0.07
CA TYR A 48 -12.12 -5.68 1.41
C TYR A 48 -12.28 -7.20 1.40
N SER A 49 -13.34 -7.73 0.80
CA SER A 49 -13.61 -9.18 0.75
C SER A 49 -12.44 -9.95 0.14
N LEU A 50 -11.84 -9.42 -0.93
CA LEU A 50 -10.68 -10.02 -1.60
C LEU A 50 -9.43 -9.95 -0.71
N ALA A 51 -9.17 -8.80 -0.09
CA ALA A 51 -8.04 -8.63 0.82
C ALA A 51 -8.14 -9.56 2.03
N LYS A 52 -9.32 -9.67 2.63
CA LYS A 52 -9.61 -10.59 3.74
C LYS A 52 -9.38 -12.04 3.35
N GLN A 53 -9.84 -12.47 2.18
CA GLN A 53 -9.61 -13.83 1.69
C GLN A 53 -8.11 -14.11 1.51
N ARG A 54 -7.36 -13.17 0.94
CA ARG A 54 -5.90 -13.28 0.77
C ARG A 54 -5.18 -13.36 2.11
N PHE A 55 -5.57 -12.52 3.07
CA PHE A 55 -5.02 -12.56 4.42
C PHE A 55 -5.30 -13.91 5.10
N GLN A 56 -6.51 -14.44 5.02
CA GLN A 56 -6.83 -15.77 5.57
C GLN A 56 -5.99 -16.89 4.93
N ASN A 57 -5.73 -16.82 3.62
CA ASN A 57 -4.85 -17.77 2.94
C ASN A 57 -3.41 -17.67 3.45
N LEU A 58 -2.89 -16.45 3.62
CA LEU A 58 -1.56 -16.20 4.19
C LEU A 58 -1.48 -16.72 5.63
N TRP A 59 -2.51 -16.46 6.44
CA TRP A 59 -2.60 -16.92 7.83
C TRP A 59 -2.54 -18.45 7.95
N ARG A 60 -3.23 -19.18 7.05
CA ARG A 60 -3.11 -20.65 7.02
C ARG A 60 -1.70 -21.11 6.67
N ARG A 61 -0.99 -20.41 5.77
CA ARG A 61 0.40 -20.74 5.43
C ARG A 61 1.34 -20.57 6.62
N PHE A 62 1.16 -19.52 7.42
CA PHE A 62 1.95 -19.30 8.65
C PHE A 62 1.87 -20.48 9.62
N GLY A 63 0.73 -21.18 9.68
CA GLY A 63 0.59 -22.38 10.52
C GLY A 63 1.45 -23.57 10.07
N HIS A 64 1.87 -23.60 8.82
CA HIS A 64 2.71 -24.66 8.25
C HIS A 64 4.17 -24.23 8.03
N ASP A 65 4.44 -22.92 8.05
CA ASP A 65 5.74 -22.32 7.75
C ASP A 65 6.05 -21.24 8.80
N SER A 66 6.71 -21.67 9.88
CA SER A 66 7.05 -20.80 11.01
C SER A 66 8.12 -19.77 10.66
N GLU A 67 9.01 -20.08 9.72
CA GLU A 67 10.03 -19.15 9.24
C GLU A 67 9.38 -17.99 8.49
N LEU A 68 8.46 -18.28 7.58
CA LEU A 68 7.68 -17.27 6.87
C LEU A 68 6.89 -16.37 7.84
N TYR A 69 6.27 -16.96 8.86
CA TYR A 69 5.56 -16.18 9.87
C TYR A 69 6.50 -15.22 10.61
N GLN A 70 7.67 -15.70 11.04
CA GLN A 70 8.64 -14.89 11.77
C GLN A 70 9.14 -13.72 10.91
N GLN A 71 9.55 -13.98 9.66
CA GLN A 71 10.02 -12.94 8.74
C GLN A 71 8.93 -11.90 8.46
N TYR A 72 7.69 -12.33 8.23
CA TYR A 72 6.57 -11.41 8.00
C TYR A 72 6.32 -10.53 9.22
N ARG A 73 6.33 -11.12 10.42
CA ARG A 73 6.15 -10.40 11.68
C ARG A 73 7.25 -9.36 11.90
N GLU A 74 8.50 -9.71 11.65
CA GLU A 74 9.65 -8.81 11.80
C GLU A 74 9.53 -7.59 10.89
N ILE A 75 9.14 -7.77 9.62
CA ILE A 75 8.95 -6.66 8.68
C ILE A 75 7.86 -5.70 9.15
N ILE A 76 6.72 -6.23 9.62
CA ILE A 76 5.62 -5.39 10.11
C ILE A 76 6.06 -4.57 11.32
N LEU A 77 6.77 -5.19 12.27
CA LEU A 77 7.28 -4.49 13.45
C LEU A 77 8.31 -3.42 13.09
N ASP A 78 9.26 -3.73 12.21
CA ASP A 78 10.26 -2.79 11.71
C ASP A 78 9.62 -1.58 11.03
N TYR A 79 8.58 -1.80 10.20
CA TYR A 79 7.84 -0.71 9.56
C TYR A 79 7.07 0.15 10.57
N THR A 80 6.53 -0.45 11.63
CA THR A 80 5.89 0.29 12.72
C THR A 80 6.92 1.12 13.50
N GLU A 81 8.06 0.53 13.87
CA GLU A 81 9.13 1.24 14.59
C GLU A 81 9.72 2.41 13.78
N GLN A 82 9.80 2.26 12.46
CA GLN A 82 10.25 3.32 11.55
C GLN A 82 9.18 4.38 11.24
N GLY A 83 7.94 4.20 11.72
CA GLY A 83 6.80 5.09 11.43
C GLY A 83 6.37 5.06 9.95
N ILE A 84 6.60 3.94 9.26
CA ILE A 84 6.17 3.72 7.87
C ILE A 84 4.69 3.30 7.85
N ILE A 85 4.27 2.50 8.83
CA ILE A 85 2.88 2.07 9.01
C ILE A 85 2.44 2.32 10.45
N ASP A 86 1.16 2.64 10.63
CA ASP A 86 0.52 2.84 11.93
C ASP A 86 -0.76 2.01 12.06
N GLU A 87 -1.15 1.69 13.29
CA GLU A 87 -2.42 1.03 13.57
C GLU A 87 -3.60 1.97 13.29
N VAL A 88 -4.56 1.50 12.49
CA VAL A 88 -5.77 2.27 12.15
C VAL A 88 -6.79 2.15 13.28
N LYS A 89 -7.17 3.29 13.89
CA LYS A 89 -8.22 3.33 14.92
C LYS A 89 -9.60 3.06 14.31
N ILE A 90 -10.27 1.99 14.76
CA ILE A 90 -11.53 1.46 14.18
C ILE A 90 -12.67 2.50 14.11
N GLU A 91 -12.66 3.52 14.99
CA GLU A 91 -13.66 4.60 14.99
C GLU A 91 -13.65 5.44 13.69
N THR A 92 -12.51 5.45 12.99
CA THR A 92 -12.36 6.22 11.74
C THR A 92 -12.99 5.57 10.52
N THR A 93 -13.28 4.27 10.55
CA THR A 93 -13.49 3.48 9.32
C THR A 93 -14.88 3.51 8.69
N ASP A 94 -15.95 3.85 9.43
CA ASP A 94 -17.33 3.80 8.87
C ASP A 94 -18.09 5.14 8.85
N ASN A 95 -17.72 6.14 9.64
CA ASN A 95 -18.44 7.44 9.66
C ASN A 95 -17.54 8.69 9.62
N GLU A 96 -16.29 8.63 10.08
CA GLU A 96 -15.43 9.83 10.14
C GLU A 96 -14.60 10.04 8.87
N LEU A 97 -14.08 8.96 8.28
CA LEU A 97 -13.46 9.02 6.97
C LEU A 97 -14.56 9.05 5.91
N LYS A 98 -15.02 10.26 5.52
CA LYS A 98 -15.85 10.46 4.30
C LYS A 98 -15.11 10.07 3.00
N ARG A 99 -14.11 9.19 3.07
CA ARG A 99 -13.17 8.81 2.02
C ARG A 99 -13.21 7.30 1.83
N PRO A 100 -13.11 6.81 0.59
CA PRO A 100 -13.07 5.38 0.34
C PRO A 100 -11.81 4.74 0.94
N VAL A 101 -11.97 3.59 1.59
CA VAL A 101 -10.89 2.77 2.15
C VAL A 101 -10.52 1.68 1.16
N TYR A 102 -9.22 1.47 0.94
CA TYR A 102 -8.70 0.42 0.07
C TYR A 102 -7.62 -0.37 0.78
N TYR A 103 -7.69 -1.70 0.66
CA TYR A 103 -6.79 -2.61 1.34
C TYR A 103 -5.66 -3.01 0.39
N LEU A 104 -4.41 -2.90 0.85
CA LEU A 104 -3.26 -3.33 0.07
C LEU A 104 -3.24 -4.86 -0.06
N PRO A 105 -2.77 -5.40 -1.20
CA PRO A 105 -2.63 -6.84 -1.36
C PRO A 105 -1.58 -7.38 -0.39
N HIS A 106 -1.97 -8.32 0.48
CA HIS A 106 -1.04 -9.06 1.32
C HIS A 106 -0.36 -10.16 0.49
N HIS A 107 0.79 -9.85 -0.10
CA HIS A 107 1.68 -10.83 -0.71
C HIS A 107 3.04 -10.79 0.01
N ALA A 108 3.41 -11.90 0.65
CA ALA A 108 4.74 -12.07 1.22
C ALA A 108 5.65 -12.62 0.11
N GLU A 109 6.44 -11.74 -0.50
CA GLU A 109 7.53 -12.14 -1.41
C GLU A 109 8.77 -12.42 -0.58
N ILE A 110 9.14 -13.69 -0.47
CA ILE A 110 10.36 -14.10 0.21
C ILE A 110 11.52 -13.83 -0.76
N HIS A 111 12.22 -12.73 -0.57
CA HIS A 111 13.54 -12.57 -1.18
C HIS A 111 14.55 -13.33 -0.33
N HIS A 112 15.03 -14.46 -0.83
CA HIS A 112 16.26 -15.05 -0.30
C HIS A 112 17.37 -14.02 -0.48
N ARG A 113 17.80 -13.37 0.61
CA ARG A 113 19.02 -12.55 0.59
C ARG A 113 20.16 -13.49 0.16
N LEU A 114 20.72 -13.25 -1.03
CA LEU A 114 22.01 -13.80 -1.37
C LEU A 114 23.01 -13.22 -0.36
N ARG A 115 23.65 -14.12 0.39
CA ARG A 115 24.78 -13.79 1.25
C ARG A 115 25.97 -13.34 0.41
#